data_AF-A0A936KI12-F1
#
_entry.id   AF-A0A936KI12-F1
#
_cell.length_a   1.000
_cell.length_b   1.000
_cell.length_c   1.000
_cell.angle_alpha   90.00
_cell.angle_beta   90.00
_cell.angle_gamma   90.00
#
_symmetry.space_group_name_H-M   'P 1'
#
loop_
_entity.id
_entity.type
_entity.pdbx_description
1 polymer ?
#
loop_
_entity_poly.entity_id
_entity_poly.type
_entity_poly.pdbx_seq_one_letter_code
_entity_poly.pdbx_strand_id
1 'polypeptide(L)'
;MTNSNISTCFSTLDLSWNYLKKGELVLICGRPSMGKTSFIINLGRKISLNTKVLVVSLETPFVGLIRKWTYINNSNFKNYLENFEIIDNHTFTIDELKQIILEKFYSNTY
;
A
#
# COMPACT_ATOMS: atom_id res chain seq x y z
N MET A 1 22.65 6.15 -12.57
CA MET A 1 21.58 5.48 -11.81
C MET A 1 20.27 6.17 -12.17
N THR A 2 19.40 5.52 -12.94
CA THR A 2 18.10 6.13 -13.31
C THR A 2 17.22 6.16 -12.07
N ASN A 3 16.89 7.35 -11.57
CA ASN A 3 15.92 7.52 -10.50
C ASN A 3 14.56 6.99 -10.98
N SER A 4 14.28 5.72 -10.70
CA SER A 4 13.06 5.04 -11.12
C SER A 4 11.87 5.57 -10.30
N ASN A 5 11.08 6.46 -10.89
CA ASN A 5 9.81 6.90 -10.31
C ASN A 5 8.82 5.74 -10.31
N ILE A 6 7.90 5.74 -9.34
CA ILE A 6 6.89 4.68 -9.17
C ILE A 6 5.61 5.11 -9.89
N SER A 7 5.08 4.24 -10.76
CA SER A 7 3.79 4.46 -11.41
C SER A 7 2.62 4.11 -10.49
N THR A 8 1.64 5.00 -10.41
CA THR A 8 0.35 4.78 -9.75
C THR A 8 -0.53 3.78 -10.50
N CYS A 9 -0.15 3.46 -11.76
CA CYS A 9 -0.93 2.68 -12.73
C CYS A 9 -2.31 3.29 -13.04
N PHE A 10 -2.46 4.60 -12.82
CA PHE A 10 -3.51 5.43 -13.37
C PHE A 10 -2.86 6.46 -14.29
N SER A 11 -3.06 6.31 -15.60
CA SER A 11 -2.41 7.17 -16.60
C SER A 11 -2.64 8.66 -16.36
N THR A 12 -3.85 9.03 -15.95
CA THR A 12 -4.22 10.42 -15.65
C THR A 12 -3.46 10.98 -14.43
N LEU A 13 -3.28 10.18 -13.38
CA LEU A 13 -2.52 10.58 -12.19
C LEU A 13 -1.02 10.63 -12.47
N ASP A 14 -0.48 9.63 -13.17
CA ASP A 14 0.94 9.60 -13.53
C ASP A 14 1.33 10.81 -14.39
N LEU A 15 0.46 11.20 -15.34
CA LEU A 15 0.65 12.42 -16.14
C LEU A 15 0.57 13.70 -15.30
N SER A 16 -0.39 13.78 -14.37
CA SER A 16 -0.61 14.98 -13.56
C SER A 16 0.45 15.16 -12.46
N TRP A 17 0.93 14.07 -11.87
CA TRP A 17 1.87 14.08 -10.75
C TRP A 17 3.32 13.85 -11.20
N ASN A 18 3.52 13.54 -12.49
CA ASN A 18 4.80 13.13 -13.06
C ASN A 18 5.39 11.92 -12.31
N TYR A 19 4.54 10.90 -12.12
CA TYR A 19 4.80 9.70 -11.32
C TYR A 19 5.10 10.01 -9.84
N LEU A 20 5.12 8.98 -8.99
CA LEU A 20 5.52 9.14 -7.58
C LEU A 20 7.04 9.15 -7.49
N LYS A 21 7.63 10.24 -7.00
CA LYS A 21 9.09 10.34 -6.85
C LYS A 21 9.52 9.86 -5.47
N LYS A 22 10.71 9.27 -5.41
CA LYS A 22 11.31 8.85 -4.13
C LYS A 22 11.59 10.07 -3.26
N GLY A 23 11.21 10.00 -1.98
CA GLY A 23 11.38 11.10 -1.01
C GLY A 23 10.23 12.11 -0.95
N GLU A 24 9.20 11.98 -1.79
CA GLU A 24 8.01 12.83 -1.72
C GLU A 24 6.98 12.31 -0.72
N LEU A 25 6.31 13.22 -0.02
CA LEU A 25 5.12 12.94 0.81
C LEU A 25 3.88 13.47 0.08
N VAL A 26 3.01 12.55 -0.34
CA VAL A 26 1.74 12.88 -0.99
C VAL A 26 0.60 12.81 0.02
N LEU A 27 -0.15 13.91 0.17
CA LEU A 27 -1.31 14.00 1.06
C LEU A 27 -2.61 13.83 0.28
N ILE A 28 -3.44 12.86 0.68
CA ILE A 28 -4.76 12.61 0.09
C ILE A 28 -5.83 13.06 1.09
N CYS A 29 -6.50 14.17 0.78
CA CYS A 29 -7.50 14.79 1.64
C CYS A 29 -8.91 14.69 1.04
N GLY A 30 -9.94 14.74 1.89
CA GLY A 30 -11.34 14.72 1.45
C GLY A 30 -12.32 14.61 2.62
N ARG A 31 -13.58 15.02 2.42
CA ARG A 31 -14.63 14.94 3.46
C ARG A 31 -14.91 13.49 3.88
N PRO A 32 -15.50 13.27 5.08
CA PRO A 32 -16.02 11.94 5.45
C PRO A 32 -16.89 11.38 4.33
N SER A 33 -16.85 10.06 4.13
CA SER A 33 -17.62 9.34 3.10
C SER A 33 -17.26 9.61 1.62
N MET A 34 -16.26 10.46 1.32
CA MET A 34 -15.78 10.69 -0.06
C MET A 34 -14.90 9.57 -0.63
N GLY A 35 -14.81 8.41 0.05
CA GLY A 35 -14.10 7.24 -0.47
C GLY A 35 -12.58 7.23 -0.33
N LYS A 36 -11.98 8.10 0.52
CA LYS A 36 -10.52 8.17 0.74
C LYS A 36 -9.87 6.80 0.96
N THR A 37 -10.41 6.01 1.90
CA THR A 37 -9.89 4.69 2.23
C THR A 37 -9.97 3.73 1.04
N SER A 38 -11.10 3.73 0.33
CA SER A 38 -11.30 2.90 -0.86
C SER A 38 -10.33 3.28 -1.98
N PHE A 39 -10.09 4.58 -2.16
CA PHE A 39 -9.13 5.10 -3.13
C PHE A 39 -7.71 4.66 -2.79
N ILE A 40 -7.26 4.84 -1.54
CA ILE A 40 -5.91 4.44 -1.10
C ILE A 40 -5.69 2.93 -1.26
N ILE A 41 -6.69 2.11 -0.88
CA ILE A 41 -6.62 0.64 -1.03
C ILE A 41 -6.48 0.27 -2.52
N ASN A 42 -7.28 0.86 -3.41
CA ASN A 42 -7.20 0.56 -4.84
C ASN A 42 -5.89 1.06 -5.46
N LEU A 43 -5.40 2.22 -5.04
CA LEU A 43 -4.12 2.79 -5.45
C LEU A 43 -2.95 1.89 -5.03
N GLY A 44 -2.89 1.53 -3.76
CA GLY A 44 -1.88 0.60 -3.22
C GLY A 44 -1.90 -0.73 -3.96
N ARG A 45 -3.09 -1.27 -4.28
CA ARG A 45 -3.25 -2.50 -5.07
C ARG A 45 -2.70 -2.41 -6.48
N LYS A 46 -2.93 -1.29 -7.14
CA LYS A 46 -2.44 -1.08 -8.50
C LYS A 46 -0.92 -0.95 -8.52
N ILE A 47 -0.36 -0.21 -7.58
CA ILE A 47 1.09 -0.05 -7.39
C ILE A 47 1.76 -1.38 -6.99
N SER A 48 1.07 -2.19 -6.18
CA SER A 48 1.60 -3.46 -5.67
C SER A 48 1.85 -4.51 -6.75
N LEU A 49 1.31 -4.32 -7.96
CA LEU A 49 1.56 -5.21 -9.10
C LEU A 49 3.02 -5.14 -9.59
N ASN A 50 3.67 -3.99 -9.41
CA ASN A 50 5.01 -3.73 -9.95
C ASN A 50 6.05 -3.44 -8.87
N THR A 51 5.63 -3.14 -7.64
CA THR A 51 6.51 -2.71 -6.54
C THR A 51 5.96 -3.17 -5.19
N LYS A 52 6.81 -3.31 -4.17
CA LYS A 52 6.34 -3.62 -2.81
C LYS A 52 5.64 -2.41 -2.19
N VAL A 53 4.49 -2.62 -1.56
CA VAL A 53 3.68 -1.56 -0.94
C VAL A 53 3.33 -1.95 0.50
N LEU A 54 3.52 -1.03 1.44
CA LEU A 54 3.03 -1.14 2.82
C LEU A 54 1.77 -0.29 2.98
N VAL A 55 0.71 -0.88 3.53
CA VAL A 55 -0.53 -0.17 3.87
C VAL A 55 -0.71 -0.21 5.38
N VAL A 56 -0.80 0.96 5.99
CA VAL A 56 -1.08 1.12 7.43
C VAL A 56 -2.41 1.83 7.59
N SER A 57 -3.31 1.30 8.42
CA SER A 57 -4.58 1.95 8.74
C SER A 57 -4.75 2.06 10.25
N LEU A 58 -5.23 3.22 10.70
CA LEU A 58 -5.61 3.47 12.09
C LEU A 58 -7.13 3.48 12.29
N GLU A 59 -7.90 3.57 11.20
CA GLU A 59 -9.38 3.67 11.25
C GLU A 59 -10.05 2.34 10.87
N THR A 60 -9.54 1.64 9.85
CA THR A 60 -10.10 0.37 9.40
C THR A 60 -9.24 -0.78 9.91
N PRO A 61 -9.79 -1.74 10.69
CA PRO A 61 -9.04 -2.90 11.14
C PRO A 61 -8.66 -3.82 9.97
N PHE A 62 -7.67 -4.68 10.18
CA PHE A 62 -7.14 -5.61 9.18
C PHE A 62 -8.19 -6.29 8.32
N VAL A 63 -9.14 -6.96 8.98
CA VAL A 63 -10.17 -7.77 8.31
C VAL A 63 -11.02 -6.88 7.39
N GLY A 64 -11.25 -5.63 7.78
CA GLY A 64 -11.92 -4.64 6.95
C GLY A 64 -11.10 -4.24 5.73
N LEU A 65 -9.77 -4.10 5.86
CA LEU A 65 -8.87 -3.81 4.74
C LEU A 65 -8.82 -4.98 3.75
N ILE A 66 -8.62 -6.21 4.24
CA ILE A 66 -8.58 -7.42 3.41
C ILE A 66 -9.90 -7.59 2.65
N ARG A 67 -11.05 -7.44 3.32
CA ARG A 67 -12.35 -7.54 2.66
C ARG A 67 -12.53 -6.52 1.55
N LYS A 68 -12.11 -5.26 1.76
CA LYS A 68 -12.14 -4.22 0.72
C LYS A 68 -11.23 -4.57 -0.44
N TRP A 69 -10.03 -5.08 -0.16
CA TRP A 69 -9.08 -5.52 -1.18
C TRP A 69 -9.60 -6.69 -2.02
N THR A 70 -10.15 -7.71 -1.37
CA THR A 70 -10.77 -8.86 -2.03
C THR A 70 -11.96 -8.43 -2.87
N TYR A 71 -12.83 -7.54 -2.36
CA TYR A 71 -13.98 -7.07 -3.13
C TYR A 71 -13.57 -6.38 -4.45
N ILE A 72 -12.44 -5.69 -4.48
CA ILE A 72 -11.92 -5.04 -5.69
C ILE A 72 -11.39 -6.07 -6.71
N ASN A 73 -10.96 -7.26 -6.26
CA ASN A 73 -10.49 -8.34 -7.13
C ASN A 73 -11.61 -9.38 -7.27
N ASN A 74 -12.32 -9.36 -8.40
CA ASN A 74 -13.46 -10.24 -8.67
C ASN A 74 -13.07 -11.73 -8.90
N SER A 75 -12.09 -12.26 -8.15
CA SER A 75 -11.49 -13.58 -8.35
C SER A 75 -10.97 -14.19 -7.04
N ASN A 76 -11.55 -15.34 -6.69
CA ASN A 76 -11.09 -16.42 -5.80
C ASN A 76 -10.00 -16.09 -4.76
N PHE A 77 -10.45 -15.96 -3.51
CA PHE A 77 -9.76 -15.69 -2.23
C PHE A 77 -8.40 -16.39 -1.99
N LYS A 78 -8.08 -17.48 -2.68
CA LYS A 78 -6.99 -18.40 -2.30
C LYS A 78 -5.57 -17.91 -2.65
N ASN A 79 -5.41 -17.11 -3.70
CA ASN A 79 -4.07 -16.68 -4.19
C ASN A 79 -3.50 -15.44 -3.46
N TYR A 80 -4.25 -14.87 -2.50
CA TYR A 80 -3.93 -13.58 -1.87
C TYR A 80 -3.01 -13.66 -0.65
N LEU A 81 -3.00 -14.80 0.07
CA LEU A 81 -2.17 -14.96 1.26
C LEU A 81 -0.67 -15.09 0.95
N GLU A 82 -0.32 -15.45 -0.29
CA GLU A 82 1.06 -15.78 -0.67
C GLU A 82 1.88 -14.55 -1.13
N ASN A 83 1.24 -13.43 -1.48
CA ASN A 83 1.90 -12.26 -2.06
C ASN A 83 1.87 -11.00 -1.17
N PHE A 84 1.23 -11.06 -0.01
CA PHE A 84 1.20 -9.97 0.98
C PHE A 84 1.89 -10.44 2.26
N GLU A 85 2.85 -9.65 2.76
CA GLU A 85 3.32 -9.84 4.12
C GLU A 85 2.30 -9.26 5.08
N ILE A 86 1.62 -10.18 5.76
CA ILE A 86 0.59 -9.92 6.77
C ILE A 86 1.30 -9.38 8.01
N ILE A 87 0.99 -8.14 8.38
CA ILE A 87 1.39 -7.55 9.65
C ILE A 87 0.09 -7.09 10.30
N ASP A 88 -0.60 -7.98 11.02
CA ASP A 88 -1.73 -7.53 11.80
C ASP A 88 -1.94 -8.33 13.09
N ASN A 89 -2.09 -7.55 14.17
CA ASN A 89 -3.04 -7.72 15.28
C ASN A 89 -2.67 -6.89 16.53
N HIS A 90 -1.56 -6.17 16.55
CA HIS A 90 -1.27 -5.23 17.62
C HIS A 90 -1.13 -3.82 17.05
N THR A 91 -1.61 -2.82 17.79
CA THR A 91 -1.13 -1.45 17.62
C THR A 91 0.37 -1.51 17.84
N PHE A 92 1.12 -1.71 16.76
CA PHE A 92 2.56 -1.81 16.86
C PHE A 92 3.06 -0.46 17.35
N THR A 93 3.84 -0.50 18.43
CA THR A 93 4.65 0.66 18.78
C THR A 93 5.56 0.98 17.60
N ILE A 94 5.96 2.24 17.46
CA ILE A 94 6.81 2.71 16.35
C ILE A 94 8.07 1.83 16.22
N ASP A 95 8.54 1.23 17.31
CA ASP A 95 9.73 0.40 17.34
C ASP A 95 9.50 -1.03 16.80
N GLU A 96 8.33 -1.61 16.99
CA GLU A 96 7.98 -2.91 16.37
C GLU A 96 7.78 -2.75 14.85
N LEU A 97 7.20 -1.62 14.42
CA LEU A 97 7.12 -1.28 12.99
C LEU A 97 8.52 -1.13 12.37
N LYS A 98 9.46 -0.46 13.06
CA LYS A 98 10.85 -0.34 12.59
C LYS A 98 11.52 -1.70 12.45
N GLN A 99 11.32 -2.61 13.40
CA GLN A 99 11.96 -3.93 13.38
C GLN A 99 11.48 -4.79 12.20
N ILE A 100 10.16 -4.80 11.94
CA ILE A 100 9.59 -5.53 10.80
C ILE A 100 10.05 -4.92 9.46
N ILE A 101 10.13 -3.60 9.38
CA ILE A 101 10.63 -2.90 8.18
C ILE A 101 12.12 -3.20 7.98
N LEU A 102 12.94 -3.19 9.04
CA LEU A 102 14.37 -3.49 9.00
C LEU A 102 14.65 -4.92 8.55
N GLU A 103 13.96 -5.90 9.14
CA GLU A 103 14.17 -7.32 8.82
C GLU A 103 13.76 -7.70 7.39
N LYS A 104 12.83 -7.01 6.76
CA LYS A 104 12.26 -7.42 5.46
C LYS A 104 12.69 -6.56 4.28
N PHE A 105 13.03 -5.29 4.53
CA PHE A 105 13.50 -4.38 3.48
C PHE A 105 15.03 -4.26 3.43
N TYR A 106 15.77 -4.54 4.51
CA TYR A 106 17.24 -4.41 4.55
C TYR A 106 18.01 -5.74 4.58
N SER A 107 17.36 -6.87 4.84
CA SER A 107 18.00 -8.20 4.81
C SER A 107 18.28 -8.73 3.39
N ASN A 108 17.72 -8.10 2.35
CA ASN A 108 17.98 -8.44 0.94
C ASN A 108 19.04 -7.54 0.28
N THR A 109 19.95 -6.96 1.08
CA THR A 109 21.03 -6.07 0.61
C THR A 109 22.44 -6.58 0.93
N TYR A 110 22.63 -7.90 0.94
CA TYR A 110 23.94 -8.55 0.84
C TYR A 110 23.86 -9.75 -0.12
#